data_AF-A0A2Z5WZX3-F1
#
_entry.id   AF-A0A2Z5WZX3-F1
#
_cell.length_a   1.000
_cell.length_b   1.000
_cell.length_c   1.000
_cell.angle_alpha   90.00
_cell.angle_beta   90.00
_cell.angle_gamma   90.00
#
_symmetry.space_group_name_H-M   'P 1'
#
loop_
_entity.id
_entity.type
_entity.pdbx_description
1 polymer ?
#
loop_
_entity_poly.entity_id
_entity_poly.type
_entity_poly.pdbx_seq_one_letter_code
_entity_poly.pdbx_strand_id
1 'polypeptide(L)'
;MITPLKRKNFDELIPAVPTSEQYQYYSGNGQNVFRRVAISIASVIVFTILYNRVHENNPSSFAALAMFVCAALGGLYWMLEPVVLASIRNAKLRRFAYCGFWQAEVLDVYVSQEVLAREEKVDSRGRMDVSYDAESFLNIELGDETDFVTTLRLPMRRELKRIRPEQTVYMLLFSNDRRFGRVSRQTSDAYIPQYNLWVGDYPYLRRDAFIDLTKYMVKRSQRVAR
;
A
#
# COMPACT_ATOMS: atom_id res chain seq x y z
N MET A 1 -15.32 4.81 -17.63
CA MET A 1 -16.67 4.71 -17.04
C MET A 1 -16.59 4.34 -15.55
N ILE A 2 -17.25 5.11 -14.68
CA ILE A 2 -17.31 4.84 -13.23
C ILE A 2 -18.63 4.13 -12.88
N THR A 3 -18.55 2.96 -12.26
CA THR A 3 -19.71 2.21 -11.74
C THR A 3 -19.71 2.20 -10.21
N PRO A 4 -20.74 2.75 -9.53
CA PRO A 4 -20.81 2.73 -8.07
C PRO A 4 -20.90 1.29 -7.53
N LEU A 5 -20.08 0.96 -6.54
CA LEU A 5 -20.12 -0.31 -5.83
C LEU A 5 -20.92 -0.19 -4.52
N LYS A 6 -21.58 -1.30 -4.16
CA LYS A 6 -22.23 -1.42 -2.85
C LYS A 6 -21.17 -1.47 -1.75
N ARG A 7 -21.51 -0.93 -0.57
CA ARG A 7 -20.61 -0.88 0.59
C ARG A 7 -20.05 -2.25 0.98
N LYS A 8 -20.89 -3.30 0.94
CA LYS A 8 -20.47 -4.67 1.25
C LYS A 8 -19.32 -5.16 0.35
N ASN A 9 -19.41 -4.90 -0.96
CA ASN A 9 -18.36 -5.27 -1.91
C ASN A 9 -17.09 -4.46 -1.66
N PHE A 10 -17.23 -3.17 -1.30
CA PHE A 10 -16.10 -2.33 -0.95
C PHE A 10 -15.33 -2.86 0.26
N ASP A 11 -16.03 -3.22 1.34
CA ASP A 11 -15.39 -3.74 2.55
C ASP A 11 -14.73 -5.13 2.34
N GLU A 12 -15.17 -5.89 1.33
CA GLU A 12 -14.52 -7.14 0.90
C GLU A 12 -13.25 -6.91 0.06
N LEU A 13 -13.26 -5.88 -0.80
CA LEU A 13 -12.13 -5.54 -1.67
C LEU A 13 -10.98 -4.91 -0.90
N ILE A 14 -11.27 -4.06 0.10
CA ILE A 14 -10.26 -3.47 0.99
C ILE A 14 -10.42 -4.07 2.38
N PRO A 15 -9.70 -5.14 2.71
CA PRO A 15 -9.93 -5.87 3.94
C PRO A 15 -9.48 -5.05 5.16
N ALA A 16 -10.22 -5.20 6.27
CA ALA A 16 -9.88 -4.57 7.55
C ALA A 16 -8.62 -5.21 8.16
N VAL A 17 -8.50 -6.53 8.00
CA VAL A 17 -7.32 -7.31 8.37
C VAL A 17 -6.40 -7.40 7.16
N PRO A 18 -5.10 -7.15 7.30
CA PRO A 18 -4.21 -7.13 6.16
C PRO A 18 -4.04 -8.50 5.52
N THR A 19 -3.86 -8.51 4.20
CA THR A 19 -3.56 -9.73 3.43
C THR A 19 -2.10 -10.14 3.58
N SER A 20 -1.77 -11.35 3.14
CA SER A 20 -0.38 -11.83 3.10
C SER A 20 0.54 -10.92 2.27
N GLU A 21 0.06 -10.41 1.13
CA GLU A 21 0.81 -9.47 0.29
C GLU A 21 1.08 -8.15 1.00
N GLN A 22 0.10 -7.62 1.75
CA GLN A 22 0.24 -6.40 2.53
C GLN A 22 1.22 -6.59 3.69
N TYR A 23 1.18 -7.76 4.33
CA TYR A 23 2.14 -8.13 5.36
C TYR A 23 3.56 -8.21 4.80
N GLN A 24 3.74 -8.85 3.64
CA GLN A 24 5.05 -8.96 2.97
C GLN A 24 5.61 -7.58 2.60
N TYR A 25 4.75 -6.68 2.10
CA TYR A 25 5.15 -5.30 1.77
C TYR A 25 5.81 -4.59 2.97
N TYR A 26 5.21 -4.66 4.16
CA TYR A 26 5.76 -4.04 5.36
C TYR A 26 6.84 -4.86 6.06
N SER A 27 6.86 -6.18 5.82
CA SER A 27 7.92 -7.07 6.32
C SER A 27 9.26 -6.78 5.63
N GLY A 28 9.22 -6.32 4.38
CA GLY A 28 10.41 -5.87 3.65
C GLY A 28 11.50 -6.94 3.58
N ASN A 29 12.75 -6.51 3.67
CA ASN A 29 13.91 -7.39 3.58
C ASN A 29 14.18 -8.16 4.88
N GLY A 30 14.87 -9.31 4.81
CA GLY A 30 15.21 -10.12 5.98
C GLY A 30 15.96 -9.36 7.08
N GLN A 31 16.76 -8.37 6.73
CA GLN A 31 17.42 -7.48 7.70
C GLN A 31 16.43 -6.66 8.55
N ASN A 32 15.32 -6.21 7.95
CA ASN A 32 14.28 -5.48 8.68
C ASN A 32 13.52 -6.42 9.64
N VAL A 33 13.29 -7.66 9.22
CA VAL A 33 12.70 -8.69 10.10
C VAL A 33 13.64 -8.99 11.26
N PHE A 34 14.93 -9.20 10.98
CA PHE A 34 15.93 -9.45 12.01
C PHE A 34 16.03 -8.30 13.02
N ARG A 35 16.09 -7.05 12.54
CA ARG A 35 16.09 -5.87 13.41
C ARG A 35 14.87 -5.85 14.33
N ARG A 36 13.69 -6.16 13.81
CA ARG A 36 12.44 -6.19 14.59
C ARG A 36 12.42 -7.32 15.61
N VAL A 37 12.92 -8.49 15.26
CA VAL A 37 13.11 -9.60 16.20
C VAL A 37 14.11 -9.21 17.30
N ALA A 38 15.21 -8.53 16.98
CA ALA A 38 16.16 -8.05 17.97
C ALA A 38 15.52 -7.03 18.94
N ILE A 39 14.73 -6.08 18.42
CA ILE A 39 13.96 -5.12 19.22
C ILE A 39 12.94 -5.85 20.11
N SER A 40 12.28 -6.87 19.56
CA SER A 40 11.31 -7.70 20.26
C SER A 40 11.95 -8.42 21.46
N ILE A 41 13.12 -9.04 21.26
CA ILE A 41 13.88 -9.70 22.33
C ILE A 41 14.34 -8.68 23.37
N ALA A 42 14.90 -7.54 22.95
CA ALA A 42 15.34 -6.49 23.86
C ALA A 42 14.18 -5.95 24.71
N SER A 43 13.01 -5.74 24.10
CA SER A 43 11.81 -5.29 24.80
C SER A 43 11.36 -6.28 25.87
N VAL A 44 11.32 -7.59 25.54
CA VAL A 44 10.99 -8.65 26.50
C VAL A 44 11.96 -8.64 27.68
N ILE A 45 13.27 -8.56 27.42
CA ILE A 45 14.30 -8.54 28.47
C ILE A 45 14.08 -7.34 29.41
N VAL A 46 13.94 -6.13 28.85
CA VAL A 46 13.76 -4.90 29.62
C VAL A 46 12.49 -4.95 30.47
N PHE A 47 11.34 -5.30 29.86
CA PHE A 47 10.08 -5.36 30.60
C PHE A 47 10.04 -6.49 31.62
N THR A 48 10.72 -7.61 31.38
CA THR A 48 10.82 -8.71 32.36
C THR A 48 11.67 -8.30 33.57
N ILE A 49 12.78 -7.59 33.35
CA ILE A 49 13.60 -7.04 34.45
C ILE A 49 12.79 -6.04 35.28
N LEU A 50 12.06 -5.14 34.62
CA LEU A 50 11.18 -4.18 35.29
C LEU A 50 10.03 -4.87 36.03
N TYR A 51 9.44 -5.90 35.42
CA TYR A 51 8.39 -6.71 36.03
C TYR A 51 8.89 -7.34 37.34
N ASN A 52 10.04 -8.02 37.33
CA ASN A 52 10.60 -8.66 38.53
C ASN A 52 10.86 -7.64 39.64
N ARG A 53 11.46 -6.48 39.30
CA ARG A 53 11.71 -5.39 40.27
C ARG A 53 10.43 -4.86 40.91
N VAL A 54 9.35 -4.69 40.15
CA VAL A 54 8.08 -4.15 40.67
C VAL A 54 7.31 -5.24 41.44
N HIS A 55 7.32 -6.47 40.94
CA HIS A 55 6.59 -7.59 41.52
C HIS A 55 7.16 -8.00 42.89
N GLU A 56 8.49 -8.01 43.06
CA GLU A 56 9.15 -8.28 44.36
C GLU A 56 8.72 -7.27 45.45
N ASN A 57 8.56 -6.01 45.07
CA ASN A 57 8.18 -4.95 46.01
C ASN A 57 6.67 -4.91 46.27
N ASN A 58 5.84 -5.23 45.26
CA ASN A 58 4.39 -5.12 45.38
C ASN A 58 3.67 -6.07 44.39
N PRO A 59 3.39 -7.33 44.79
CA PRO A 59 2.98 -8.41 43.88
C PRO A 59 1.66 -8.15 43.14
N SER A 60 0.73 -7.42 43.77
CA SER A 60 -0.61 -7.12 43.24
C SER A 60 -0.72 -5.73 42.60
N SER A 61 0.40 -5.07 42.31
CA SER A 61 0.38 -3.75 41.69
C SER A 61 -0.08 -3.82 40.23
N PHE A 62 -0.95 -2.89 39.85
CA PHE A 62 -1.32 -2.66 38.45
C PHE A 62 -0.09 -2.43 37.56
N ALA A 63 0.99 -1.87 38.11
CA ALA A 63 2.23 -1.68 37.39
C ALA A 63 2.91 -3.00 37.00
N ALA A 64 2.88 -4.03 37.85
CA ALA A 64 3.42 -5.35 37.51
C ALA A 64 2.62 -5.98 36.37
N LEU A 65 1.28 -5.91 36.42
CA LEU A 65 0.42 -6.39 35.34
C LEU A 65 0.70 -5.64 34.02
N ALA A 66 0.84 -4.31 34.07
CA ALA A 66 1.15 -3.50 32.89
C ALA A 66 2.50 -3.90 32.26
N MET A 67 3.55 -4.09 33.08
CA MET A 67 4.87 -4.52 32.59
C MET A 67 4.81 -5.91 31.96
N PHE A 68 4.04 -6.84 32.53
CA PHE A 68 3.84 -8.16 31.95
C PHE A 68 3.16 -8.09 30.57
N VAL A 69 2.11 -7.29 30.44
CA VAL A 69 1.42 -7.07 29.15
C VAL A 69 2.36 -6.40 28.15
N CYS A 70 3.15 -5.41 28.57
CA CYS A 70 4.17 -4.78 27.73
C CYS A 70 5.26 -5.77 27.27
N ALA A 71 5.68 -6.70 28.13
CA ALA A 71 6.61 -7.77 27.75
C ALA A 71 5.99 -8.69 26.68
N ALA A 72 4.73 -9.10 26.87
CA ALA A 72 4.01 -9.94 25.91
C ALA A 72 3.83 -9.25 24.54
N LEU A 73 3.38 -7.99 24.54
CA LEU A 73 3.25 -7.18 23.32
C LEU A 73 4.60 -6.89 22.67
N GLY A 74 5.63 -6.62 23.48
CA GLY A 74 7.01 -6.44 23.04
C GLY A 74 7.56 -7.69 22.36
N GLY A 75 7.25 -8.89 22.88
CA GLY A 75 7.62 -10.17 22.28
C GLY A 75 6.90 -10.47 20.95
N LEU A 76 5.72 -9.88 20.75
CA LEU A 76 4.95 -9.98 19.51
C LEU A 76 5.22 -8.82 18.54
N TYR A 77 6.04 -7.84 18.93
CA TYR A 77 6.29 -6.62 18.17
C TYR A 77 6.69 -6.89 16.72
N TRP A 78 7.56 -7.89 16.51
CA TRP A 78 8.09 -8.22 15.20
C TRP A 78 7.01 -8.60 14.17
N MET A 79 5.91 -9.20 14.63
CA MET A 79 4.79 -9.60 13.79
C MET A 79 3.66 -8.55 13.82
N LEU A 80 3.48 -7.86 14.94
CA LEU A 80 2.41 -6.88 15.11
C LEU A 80 2.65 -5.60 14.30
N GLU A 81 3.90 -5.13 14.20
CA GLU A 81 4.19 -3.86 13.52
C GLU A 81 3.75 -3.88 12.04
N PRO A 82 4.11 -4.87 11.19
CA PRO A 82 3.61 -4.92 9.81
C PRO A 82 2.09 -4.94 9.72
N VAL A 83 1.43 -5.68 10.63
CA VAL A 83 -0.04 -5.80 10.66
C VAL A 83 -0.69 -4.46 10.99
N VAL A 84 -0.19 -3.75 12.00
CA VAL A 84 -0.72 -2.44 12.41
C VAL A 84 -0.52 -1.41 11.32
N LEU A 85 0.67 -1.33 10.71
CA LEU A 85 0.95 -0.37 9.64
C LEU A 85 0.06 -0.60 8.41
N ALA A 86 -0.10 -1.86 8.00
CA ALA A 86 -1.00 -2.22 6.92
C ALA A 86 -2.47 -1.88 7.24
N SER A 87 -2.91 -2.17 8.46
CA SER A 87 -4.27 -1.85 8.92
C SER A 87 -4.55 -0.35 8.92
N ILE A 88 -3.61 0.46 9.43
CA ILE A 88 -3.70 1.93 9.40
C ILE A 88 -3.77 2.44 7.97
N ARG A 89 -2.96 1.88 7.06
CA ARG A 89 -2.96 2.28 5.64
C ARG A 89 -4.27 1.91 4.95
N ASN A 90 -4.82 0.73 5.20
CA ASN A 90 -6.12 0.30 4.67
C ASN A 90 -7.27 1.15 5.22
N ALA A 91 -7.21 1.53 6.50
CA ALA A 91 -8.22 2.38 7.14
C ALA A 91 -8.36 3.76 6.44
N LYS A 92 -7.27 4.31 5.89
CA LYS A 92 -7.30 5.57 5.14
C LYS A 92 -8.20 5.52 3.91
N LEU A 93 -8.32 4.37 3.24
CA LEU A 93 -9.26 4.20 2.12
C LEU A 93 -10.65 3.80 2.61
N ARG A 94 -10.74 2.95 3.64
CA ARG A 94 -12.04 2.48 4.19
C ARG A 94 -12.90 3.61 4.76
N ARG A 95 -12.32 4.74 5.14
CA ARG A 95 -13.04 5.91 5.66
C ARG A 95 -13.98 6.57 4.64
N PHE A 96 -13.76 6.39 3.34
CA PHE A 96 -14.65 6.96 2.32
C PHE A 96 -16.00 6.26 2.33
N ALA A 97 -17.08 7.02 2.16
CA ALA A 97 -18.44 6.45 2.21
C ALA A 97 -18.73 5.58 0.97
N TYR A 98 -18.29 6.03 -0.21
CA TYR A 98 -18.58 5.41 -1.49
C TYR A 98 -17.30 5.01 -2.23
N CYS A 99 -17.41 3.92 -2.99
CA CYS A 99 -16.36 3.40 -3.84
C CYS A 99 -16.94 3.09 -5.23
N GLY A 100 -16.21 3.46 -6.27
CA GLY A 100 -16.59 3.26 -7.66
C GLY A 100 -15.58 2.35 -8.35
N PHE A 101 -16.07 1.35 -9.06
CA PHE A 101 -15.28 0.58 -10.00
C PHE A 101 -15.07 1.42 -11.25
N TRP A 102 -13.83 1.76 -11.55
CA TRP A 102 -13.48 2.61 -12.66
C TRP A 102 -12.76 1.79 -13.74
N GLN A 103 -13.36 1.78 -14.92
CA GLN A 103 -12.74 1.30 -16.15
C GLN A 103 -12.18 2.50 -16.89
N ALA A 104 -10.86 2.51 -17.04
CA ALA A 104 -10.08 3.56 -17.68
C ALA A 104 -9.23 2.97 -18.81
N GLU A 105 -8.61 3.83 -19.59
CA GLU A 105 -7.59 3.51 -20.57
C GLU A 105 -6.32 4.30 -20.28
N VAL A 106 -5.17 3.70 -20.60
CA VAL A 106 -3.89 4.41 -20.55
C VAL A 106 -3.86 5.43 -21.66
N LEU A 107 -3.84 6.71 -21.30
CA LEU A 107 -3.73 7.82 -22.26
C LEU A 107 -2.27 8.01 -22.69
N ASP A 108 -1.37 8.13 -21.70
CA ASP A 108 0.05 8.33 -21.94
C ASP A 108 0.91 7.71 -20.81
N VAL A 109 2.15 7.42 -21.15
CA VAL A 109 3.16 6.86 -20.23
C VAL A 109 4.48 7.58 -20.44
N TYR A 110 4.90 8.35 -19.44
CA TYR A 110 6.15 9.11 -19.51
C TYR A 110 7.01 8.93 -18.25
N VAL A 111 8.32 9.08 -18.42
CA VAL A 111 9.30 8.95 -17.34
C VAL A 111 9.70 10.34 -16.86
N SER A 112 9.61 10.57 -15.55
CA SER A 112 10.16 11.77 -14.90
C SER A 112 11.33 11.38 -14.01
N GLN A 113 12.40 12.17 -14.03
CA GLN A 113 13.51 12.02 -13.07
C GLN A 113 13.37 13.06 -11.97
N GLU A 114 13.53 12.64 -10.71
CA GLU A 114 13.65 13.57 -9.58
C GLU A 114 15.03 13.36 -8.94
N VAL A 115 15.77 14.45 -8.74
CA VAL A 115 17.10 14.43 -8.14
C VAL A 115 16.90 14.50 -6.62
N LEU A 116 17.03 13.37 -5.93
CA LEU A 116 16.73 13.27 -4.49
C LEU A 116 17.92 13.71 -3.61
N ALA A 117 19.16 13.55 -4.08
CA ALA A 117 20.34 13.95 -3.33
C ALA A 117 21.53 14.30 -4.24
N ARG A 118 22.29 15.33 -3.84
CA ARG A 118 23.61 15.67 -4.40
C ARG A 118 24.66 15.13 -3.44
N GLU A 119 25.29 14.01 -3.77
CA GLU A 119 26.46 13.55 -3.04
C GLU A 119 27.73 14.06 -3.74
N GLU A 120 28.47 14.93 -3.06
CA GLU A 120 29.83 15.30 -3.45
C GLU A 120 30.81 14.35 -2.76
N LYS A 121 31.34 13.38 -3.51
CA LYS A 121 32.43 12.52 -3.00
C LYS A 121 33.74 13.05 -3.54
N VAL A 122 34.70 13.27 -2.64
CA VAL A 122 36.08 13.59 -3.02
C VAL A 122 36.81 12.27 -3.22
N ASP A 123 37.28 11.99 -4.43
CA ASP A 123 38.14 10.84 -4.72
C ASP A 123 39.45 10.97 -3.94
N SER A 124 40.11 9.84 -3.66
CA SER A 124 41.43 9.69 -3.04
C SER A 124 42.55 10.56 -3.65
N ARG A 125 42.31 11.16 -4.83
CA ARG A 125 43.18 12.07 -5.57
C ARG A 125 42.77 13.55 -5.48
N GLY A 126 41.84 13.92 -4.59
CA GLY A 126 41.40 15.31 -4.39
C GLY A 126 40.52 15.87 -5.51
N ARG A 127 39.93 15.03 -6.36
CA ARG A 127 38.96 15.45 -7.39
C ARG A 127 37.54 15.25 -6.85
N MET A 128 36.71 16.26 -7.01
CA MET A 128 35.30 16.19 -6.65
C MET A 128 34.55 15.44 -7.75
N ASP A 129 33.99 14.27 -7.40
CA ASP A 129 33.05 13.54 -8.24
C ASP A 129 31.63 13.83 -7.73
N VAL A 130 30.80 14.41 -8.59
CA VAL A 130 29.41 14.76 -8.28
C VAL A 130 28.53 13.68 -8.88
N SER A 131 28.13 12.72 -8.05
CA SER A 131 27.19 11.68 -8.46
C SER A 131 25.77 12.12 -8.14
N TYR A 132 24.90 12.16 -9.16
CA TYR A 132 23.47 12.43 -8.99
C TYR A 132 22.75 11.10 -8.80
N ASP A 133 22.26 10.84 -7.59
CA ASP A 133 21.36 9.71 -7.36
C ASP A 133 19.95 10.13 -7.82
N ALA A 134 19.68 9.86 -9.10
CA ALA A 134 18.41 10.19 -9.75
C ALA A 134 17.49 8.98 -9.77
N GLU A 135 16.46 8.98 -8.94
CA GLU A 135 15.40 7.98 -9.06
C GLU A 135 14.46 8.34 -10.22
N SER A 136 14.32 7.40 -11.16
CA SER A 136 13.39 7.53 -12.27
C SER A 136 12.00 7.07 -11.83
N PHE A 137 11.00 7.90 -12.03
CA PHE A 137 9.58 7.61 -11.80
C PHE A 137 8.86 7.43 -13.13
N LEU A 138 7.99 6.43 -13.20
CA LEU A 138 7.05 6.25 -14.29
C LEU A 138 5.72 6.91 -13.91
N ASN A 139 5.25 7.81 -14.77
CA ASN A 139 3.93 8.42 -14.65
C ASN A 139 3.04 7.82 -15.72
N ILE A 140 1.87 7.36 -15.29
CA ILE A 140 0.87 6.74 -16.15
C ILE A 140 -0.38 7.58 -16.04
N GLU A 141 -0.78 8.20 -17.15
CA GLU A 141 -2.04 8.93 -17.24
C GLU A 141 -3.14 7.97 -17.64
N LEU A 142 -4.19 7.95 -16.81
CA LEU A 142 -5.37 7.14 -17.00
C LEU A 142 -6.54 8.07 -17.24
N GLY A 143 -7.34 7.76 -18.25
CA GLY A 143 -8.52 8.52 -18.61
C GLY A 143 -9.71 7.62 -18.88
N ASP A 144 -10.89 8.21 -18.90
CA ASP A 144 -12.07 7.53 -19.41
C ASP A 144 -12.93 8.41 -20.31
N GLU A 145 -13.97 7.81 -20.88
CA GLU A 145 -14.94 8.49 -21.76
C GLU A 145 -15.71 9.64 -21.08
N THR A 146 -15.61 9.79 -19.75
CA THR A 146 -16.28 10.86 -18.99
C THR A 146 -15.36 12.05 -18.72
N ASP A 147 -14.23 12.13 -19.43
CA ASP A 147 -13.15 13.12 -19.26
C ASP A 147 -12.53 13.13 -17.86
N PHE A 148 -12.73 12.08 -17.06
CA PHE A 148 -12.06 11.95 -15.78
C PHE A 148 -10.64 11.43 -16.01
N VAL A 149 -9.64 12.23 -15.62
CA VAL A 149 -8.22 11.91 -15.77
C VAL A 149 -7.54 11.82 -14.40
N THR A 150 -6.68 10.81 -14.23
CA THR A 150 -5.81 10.69 -13.06
C THR A 150 -4.43 10.18 -13.44
N THR A 151 -3.41 10.56 -12.69
CA THR A 151 -2.03 10.16 -12.94
C THR A 151 -1.52 9.29 -11.81
N LEU A 152 -1.05 8.09 -12.13
CA LEU A 152 -0.35 7.21 -11.20
C LEU A 152 1.15 7.43 -11.33
N ARG A 153 1.80 7.83 -10.24
CA ARG A 153 3.25 8.02 -10.16
C ARG A 153 3.88 6.88 -9.38
N LEU A 154 4.79 6.15 -9.99
CA LEU A 154 5.40 4.95 -9.42
C LEU A 154 6.91 4.93 -9.63
N PRO A 155 7.71 4.36 -8.70
CA PRO A 155 9.12 4.15 -8.94
C PRO A 155 9.33 3.19 -10.13
N MET A 156 10.31 3.46 -10.97
CA MET A 156 10.55 2.68 -12.19
C MET A 156 10.88 1.22 -11.85
N ARG A 157 10.04 0.30 -12.33
CA ARG A 157 10.24 -1.16 -12.21
C ARG A 157 10.23 -1.79 -13.59
N ARG A 158 11.00 -2.88 -13.77
CA ARG A 158 11.10 -3.58 -15.07
C ARG A 158 9.73 -4.04 -15.58
N GLU A 159 8.85 -4.45 -14.69
CA GLU A 159 7.49 -4.93 -15.00
C GLU A 159 6.61 -3.84 -15.61
N LEU A 160 6.77 -2.59 -15.17
CA LEU A 160 5.96 -1.45 -15.61
C LEU A 160 6.31 -0.97 -17.03
N LYS A 161 7.47 -1.35 -17.57
CA LYS A 161 7.88 -1.02 -18.95
C LYS A 161 7.00 -1.66 -20.03
N ARG A 162 6.15 -2.62 -19.65
CA ARG A 162 5.21 -3.30 -20.56
C ARG A 162 3.93 -2.49 -20.81
N ILE A 163 3.69 -1.46 -20.00
CA ILE A 163 2.51 -0.62 -20.11
C ILE A 163 2.62 0.24 -21.36
N ARG A 164 1.55 0.25 -22.15
CA ARG A 164 1.44 1.03 -23.39
C ARG A 164 0.13 1.81 -23.36
N PRO A 165 0.05 2.93 -24.10
CA PRO A 165 -1.22 3.60 -24.37
C PRO A 165 -2.29 2.64 -24.91
N GLU A 166 -3.56 3.02 -24.77
CA GLU A 166 -4.76 2.29 -25.20
C GLU A 166 -5.03 0.98 -24.44
N GLN A 167 -4.24 0.68 -23.40
CA GLN A 167 -4.52 -0.47 -22.54
C GLN A 167 -5.65 -0.16 -21.58
N THR A 168 -6.63 -1.06 -21.51
CA THR A 168 -7.70 -0.96 -20.51
C THR A 168 -7.14 -1.25 -19.11
N VAL A 169 -7.47 -0.38 -18.17
CA VAL A 169 -7.07 -0.45 -16.77
C VAL A 169 -8.30 -0.41 -15.88
N TYR A 170 -8.31 -1.22 -14.83
CA TYR A 170 -9.37 -1.26 -13.83
C TYR A 170 -8.83 -0.85 -12.47
N MET A 171 -9.53 0.05 -11.78
CA MET A 171 -9.15 0.47 -10.44
C MET A 171 -10.35 0.91 -9.63
N LEU A 172 -10.14 1.14 -8.32
CA LEU A 172 -11.15 1.71 -7.45
C LEU A 172 -10.91 3.21 -7.25
N LEU A 173 -11.99 3.96 -7.42
CA LEU A 173 -12.08 5.37 -7.05
C LEU A 173 -12.89 5.52 -5.77
N PHE A 174 -12.54 6.51 -4.96
CA PHE A 174 -13.20 6.76 -3.68
C PHE A 174 -13.81 8.14 -3.65
N SER A 175 -15.00 8.26 -3.06
CA SER A 175 -15.67 9.54 -2.86
C SER A 175 -16.53 9.51 -1.61
N ASN A 176 -16.77 10.70 -1.06
CA ASN A 176 -17.81 10.90 -0.03
C ASN A 176 -19.15 11.28 -0.65
N ASP A 177 -19.19 11.56 -1.95
CA ASP A 177 -20.41 11.82 -2.71
C ASP A 177 -20.79 10.57 -3.52
N ARG A 178 -22.09 10.23 -3.49
CA ARG A 178 -22.67 9.11 -4.23
C ARG A 178 -22.56 9.30 -5.74
N ARG A 179 -22.53 10.54 -6.22
CA ARG A 179 -22.44 10.86 -7.66
C ARG A 179 -20.99 10.96 -8.17
N PHE A 180 -19.99 10.78 -7.31
CA PHE A 180 -18.57 10.89 -7.68
C PHE A 180 -18.19 12.26 -8.28
N GLY A 181 -18.96 13.33 -8.04
CA GLY A 181 -18.63 14.66 -8.55
C GLY A 181 -17.31 15.22 -8.00
N ARG A 182 -16.90 14.75 -6.81
CA ARG A 182 -15.57 14.98 -6.25
C ARG A 182 -14.93 13.64 -5.88
N VAL A 183 -14.06 13.14 -6.73
CA VAL A 183 -13.25 11.94 -6.46
C VAL A 183 -12.06 12.32 -5.57
N SER A 184 -11.71 11.43 -4.64
CA SER A 184 -10.54 11.58 -3.79
C SER A 184 -9.24 11.47 -4.59
N ARG A 185 -8.21 12.21 -4.18
CA ARG A 185 -6.85 12.07 -4.75
C ARG A 185 -6.21 10.73 -4.38
N GLN A 186 -6.70 10.08 -3.32
CA GLN A 186 -6.20 8.76 -2.92
C GLN A 186 -6.75 7.71 -3.88
N THR A 187 -5.86 6.99 -4.55
CA THR A 187 -6.17 5.92 -5.50
C THR A 187 -5.80 4.56 -4.91
N SER A 188 -6.47 3.50 -5.36
CA SER A 188 -6.03 2.13 -5.11
C SER A 188 -4.92 1.74 -6.09
N ASP A 189 -4.40 0.52 -5.94
CA ASP A 189 -3.69 -0.14 -7.03
C ASP A 189 -4.63 -0.38 -8.23
N ALA A 190 -4.05 -0.33 -9.42
CA ALA A 190 -4.71 -0.48 -10.70
C ALA A 190 -4.32 -1.82 -11.33
N TYR A 191 -5.27 -2.45 -12.02
CA TYR A 191 -5.12 -3.77 -12.62
C TYR A 191 -5.22 -3.69 -14.14
N ILE A 192 -4.21 -4.24 -14.81
CA ILE A 192 -4.12 -4.34 -16.26
C ILE A 192 -4.26 -5.82 -16.64
N PRO A 193 -5.43 -6.27 -17.14
CA PRO A 193 -5.70 -7.70 -17.34
C PRO A 193 -4.87 -8.32 -18.47
N GLN A 194 -4.44 -7.55 -19.47
CA GLN A 194 -3.72 -8.05 -20.66
C GLN A 194 -2.42 -8.76 -20.28
N TYR A 195 -1.77 -8.33 -19.19
CA TYR A 195 -0.53 -8.93 -18.68
C TYR A 195 -0.65 -9.44 -17.25
N ASN A 196 -1.86 -9.45 -16.68
CA ASN A 196 -2.10 -9.70 -15.27
C ASN A 196 -1.20 -8.84 -14.36
N LEU A 197 -1.06 -7.55 -14.71
CA LEU A 197 -0.13 -6.63 -14.06
C LEU A 197 -0.87 -5.74 -13.06
N TRP A 198 -0.27 -5.60 -11.88
CA TRP A 198 -0.73 -4.70 -10.82
C TRP A 198 0.17 -3.49 -10.73
N VAL A 199 -0.45 -2.32 -10.73
CA VAL A 199 0.19 -1.01 -10.85
C VAL A 199 -0.22 -0.17 -9.65
N GLY A 200 0.67 -0.08 -8.67
CA GLY A 200 0.39 0.63 -7.42
C GLY A 200 1.60 0.70 -6.51
N ASP A 201 1.61 1.68 -5.62
CA ASP A 201 2.65 1.87 -4.61
C ASP A 201 2.52 0.85 -3.45
N TYR A 202 1.29 0.39 -3.19
CA TYR A 202 0.92 -0.55 -2.15
C TYR A 202 -0.30 -1.39 -2.59
N PRO A 203 -0.33 -2.71 -2.30
CA PRO A 203 -1.44 -3.57 -2.68
C PRO A 203 -2.64 -3.35 -1.75
N TYR A 204 -3.48 -2.35 -2.04
CA TYR A 204 -4.67 -2.06 -1.23
C TYR A 204 -5.76 -3.12 -1.44
N LEU A 205 -5.88 -3.61 -2.66
CA LEU A 205 -6.94 -4.52 -3.07
C LEU A 205 -6.62 -5.97 -2.75
N ARG A 206 -7.63 -6.71 -2.30
CA ARG A 206 -7.60 -8.17 -2.35
C ARG A 206 -7.71 -8.61 -3.81
N ARG A 207 -6.56 -8.89 -4.41
CA ARG A 207 -6.38 -9.14 -5.84
C ARG A 207 -7.33 -10.20 -6.40
N ASP A 208 -7.49 -11.32 -5.70
CA ASP A 208 -8.36 -12.42 -6.13
C ASP A 208 -9.82 -11.95 -6.31
N ALA A 209 -10.37 -11.30 -5.27
CA ALA A 209 -11.74 -10.79 -5.27
C ALA A 209 -11.94 -9.69 -6.33
N PHE A 210 -10.92 -8.86 -6.55
CA PHE A 210 -10.97 -7.80 -7.56
C PHE A 210 -10.91 -8.34 -9.00
N ILE A 211 -10.11 -9.37 -9.25
CA ILE A 211 -10.06 -10.05 -10.57
C ILE A 211 -11.42 -10.66 -10.88
N ASP A 212 -12.05 -11.32 -9.91
CA ASP A 212 -13.39 -11.90 -10.07
C ASP A 212 -14.45 -10.83 -10.31
N LEU A 213 -14.38 -9.72 -9.58
CA LEU A 213 -15.24 -8.56 -9.82
C LEU A 213 -15.03 -7.99 -11.24
N THR A 214 -13.78 -7.88 -11.69
CA THR A 214 -13.45 -7.37 -13.03
C THR A 214 -14.07 -8.27 -14.11
N LYS A 215 -13.88 -9.59 -14.00
CA LYS A 215 -14.49 -10.57 -14.93
C LYS A 215 -16.01 -10.45 -14.96
N TYR A 216 -16.64 -10.30 -13.80
CA TYR A 216 -18.08 -10.10 -13.69
C TYR A 216 -18.55 -8.80 -14.37
N MET A 217 -17.84 -7.70 -14.12
CA MET A 217 -18.18 -6.37 -14.66
C MET A 217 -18.03 -6.32 -16.19
N VAL A 218 -16.94 -6.89 -16.73
CA VAL A 218 -16.71 -7.00 -18.18
C VAL A 218 -17.77 -7.86 -18.86
N LYS A 219 -18.12 -9.01 -18.27
CA LYS A 219 -19.19 -9.88 -18.81
C LYS A 219 -20.54 -9.17 -18.78
N ARG A 220 -20.79 -8.35 -17.77
CA ARG A 220 -22.04 -7.59 -17.64
C ARG A 220 -22.13 -6.47 -18.68
N SER A 221 -21.06 -5.72 -18.93
CA SER A 221 -21.08 -4.65 -19.94
C SER A 221 -21.30 -5.20 -21.35
N GLN A 222 -20.67 -6.33 -21.70
CA GLN A 222 -20.85 -6.99 -23.00
C GLN A 222 -22.29 -7.48 -23.24
N ARG A 223 -23.02 -7.85 -22.18
CA ARG A 223 -24.44 -8.27 -22.29
C ARG A 223 -25.40 -7.11 -22.52
N VAL A 224 -25.05 -5.91 -22.07
CA VAL A 224 -25.89 -4.72 -22.25
C VAL A 224 -25.70 -4.11 -23.64
N ALA A 225 -24.54 -4.34 -24.26
CA ALA A 225 -24.23 -3.88 -25.61
C ALA A 225 -24.77 -4.78 -26.75
N ARG A 226 -25.39 -5.92 -26.42
CA ARG A 226 -26.08 -6.82 -27.37
C ARG A 226 -27.58 -6.71 -27.21
#